data_AF-A8TUQ4-F1
#
_entry.id   AF-A8TUQ4-F1
#
_cell.length_a   1.000
_cell.length_b   1.000
_cell.length_c   1.000
_cell.angle_alpha   90.00
_cell.angle_beta   90.00
_cell.angle_gamma   90.00
#
_symmetry.space_group_name_H-M   'P 1'
#
loop_
_entity.id
_entity.type
_entity.pdbx_description
1 polymer ?
#
loop_
_entity_poly.entity_id
_entity_poly.type
_entity_poly.pdbx_seq_one_letter_code
_entity_poly.pdbx_strand_id
1 'polypeptide(L)'
;MSRLDDIKPQRWERQGRVVVTDPSLIDADVVQRYLAAGRQSPGIPDSVVRAFVANSVNFGLFAGSPEAKAPMVGYARVVTDFAAFAYLGDVFLLDDTVRGQGVGSWMMDCVFAHPDLQNLRRWMLMCGERPVEWYKRYGFAEPGRPGFALHRTDRDVYLRAAAEGVSDGA
;
A
#
# COMPACT_ATOMS: atom_id res chain seq x y z
N MET A 1 23.61 -1.54 2.78
CA MET A 1 22.41 -1.75 3.61
C MET A 1 21.41 -0.70 3.24
N SER A 2 20.17 -1.10 2.95
CA SER A 2 19.11 -0.15 2.61
C SER A 2 18.59 0.47 3.91
N ARG A 3 18.18 1.75 3.90
CA ARG A 3 17.54 2.38 5.06
C ARG A 3 16.30 1.59 5.53
N LEU A 4 15.65 0.89 4.61
CA LEU A 4 14.50 0.03 4.87
C LEU A 4 14.82 -1.11 5.85
N ASP A 5 16.03 -1.66 5.80
CA ASP A 5 16.46 -2.77 6.67
C ASP A 5 16.60 -2.33 8.14
N ASP A 6 16.80 -1.02 8.36
CA ASP A 6 17.02 -0.42 9.68
C ASP A 6 15.72 0.12 10.31
N ILE A 7 14.58 -0.02 9.63
CA ILE A 7 13.29 0.48 10.13
C ILE A 7 12.74 -0.50 11.13
N LYS A 8 12.41 -0.01 12.32
CA LYS A 8 11.76 -0.82 13.33
C LYS A 8 10.30 -1.05 12.93
N PRO A 9 9.84 -2.32 12.86
CA PRO A 9 8.43 -2.60 12.68
C PRO A 9 7.56 -1.88 13.71
N GLN A 10 6.45 -1.33 13.26
CA GLN A 10 5.47 -0.62 14.07
C GLN A 10 4.22 -1.49 14.23
N ARG A 11 3.50 -1.26 15.34
CA ARG A 11 2.25 -1.93 15.66
C ARG A 11 1.28 -0.96 16.31
N TRP A 12 0.03 -0.97 15.84
CA TRP A 12 -1.08 -0.25 16.44
C TRP A 12 -2.27 -1.19 16.66
N GLU A 13 -3.00 -0.99 17.74
CA GLU A 13 -4.18 -1.79 18.08
C GLU A 13 -5.38 -0.90 18.37
N ARG A 14 -6.55 -1.29 17.85
CA ARG A 14 -7.80 -0.59 18.11
C ARG A 14 -9.00 -1.49 17.92
N GLN A 15 -9.82 -1.63 18.97
CA GLN A 15 -11.11 -2.35 18.92
C GLN A 15 -10.99 -3.76 18.30
N GLY A 16 -10.02 -4.55 18.76
CA GLY A 16 -9.81 -5.92 18.27
C GLY A 16 -9.18 -6.01 16.87
N ARG A 17 -8.69 -4.89 16.32
CA ARG A 17 -7.94 -4.85 15.06
C ARG A 17 -6.50 -4.45 15.31
N VAL A 18 -5.62 -4.88 14.42
CA VAL A 18 -4.18 -4.64 14.51
C VAL A 18 -3.67 -4.11 13.16
N VAL A 19 -2.86 -3.07 13.17
CA VAL A 19 -2.06 -2.64 12.02
C VAL A 19 -0.59 -2.91 12.33
N VAL A 20 0.13 -3.57 11.42
CA VAL A 20 1.57 -3.86 11.55
C VAL A 20 2.34 -3.39 10.32
N THR A 21 3.62 -3.09 10.51
CA THR A 21 4.57 -2.85 9.42
C THR A 21 5.72 -3.86 9.33
N ASP A 22 5.67 -4.93 10.12
CA ASP A 22 6.61 -6.04 9.98
C ASP A 22 6.36 -6.76 8.64
N PRO A 23 7.32 -6.75 7.69
CA PRO A 23 7.14 -7.38 6.39
C PRO A 23 6.94 -8.91 6.50
N SER A 24 7.42 -9.55 7.56
CA SER A 24 7.22 -11.00 7.78
C SER A 24 5.79 -11.37 8.16
N LEU A 25 5.00 -10.40 8.64
CA LEU A 25 3.58 -10.57 8.97
C LEU A 25 2.65 -10.22 7.80
N ILE A 26 3.17 -9.63 6.72
CA ILE A 26 2.36 -9.28 5.55
C ILE A 26 2.04 -10.53 4.73
N ASP A 27 0.75 -10.82 4.58
CA ASP A 27 0.28 -11.92 3.72
C ASP A 27 0.35 -11.48 2.24
N ALA A 28 1.51 -11.71 1.62
CA ALA A 28 1.78 -11.36 0.22
C ALA A 28 0.82 -12.08 -0.75
N ASP A 29 0.37 -13.30 -0.43
CA ASP A 29 -0.54 -14.06 -1.28
C ASP A 29 -1.93 -13.42 -1.30
N VAL A 30 -2.38 -12.88 -0.17
CA VAL A 30 -3.62 -12.09 -0.10
C VAL A 30 -3.49 -10.78 -0.88
N VAL A 31 -2.36 -10.07 -0.75
CA VAL A 31 -2.11 -8.84 -1.53
C VAL A 31 -2.10 -9.13 -3.03
N GLN A 32 -1.39 -10.17 -3.45
CA GLN A 32 -1.28 -10.59 -4.84
C GLN A 32 -2.65 -10.93 -5.42
N ARG A 33 -3.43 -11.78 -4.73
CA ARG A 33 -4.76 -12.17 -5.21
C ARG A 33 -5.69 -10.97 -5.36
N TYR A 34 -5.66 -10.03 -4.41
CA TYR A 34 -6.49 -8.83 -4.50
C TYR A 34 -6.09 -7.95 -5.69
N LEU A 35 -4.80 -7.65 -5.83
CA LEU A 35 -4.32 -6.77 -6.89
C LEU A 35 -4.49 -7.38 -8.28
N ALA A 36 -4.19 -8.69 -8.42
CA ALA A 36 -4.28 -9.40 -9.69
C ALA A 36 -5.72 -9.52 -10.21
N ALA A 37 -6.70 -9.66 -9.31
CA ALA A 37 -8.13 -9.65 -9.67
C ALA A 37 -8.71 -8.22 -9.77
N GLY A 38 -8.02 -7.24 -9.19
CA GLY A 38 -8.47 -5.86 -9.08
C GLY A 38 -8.14 -4.99 -10.29
N ARG A 39 -8.65 -3.75 -10.27
CA ARG A 39 -8.38 -2.75 -11.32
C ARG A 39 -7.02 -2.06 -11.19
N GLN A 40 -6.36 -2.19 -10.04
CA GLN A 40 -5.12 -1.47 -9.74
C GLN A 40 -3.93 -2.06 -10.49
N SER A 41 -3.80 -3.39 -10.52
CA SER A 41 -2.71 -4.07 -11.22
C SER A 41 -3.18 -5.45 -11.71
N PRO A 42 -4.10 -5.50 -12.69
CA PRO A 42 -4.64 -6.75 -13.19
C PRO A 42 -3.53 -7.71 -13.63
N GLY A 43 -3.60 -8.95 -13.18
CA GLY A 43 -2.62 -9.99 -13.52
C GLY A 43 -1.21 -9.80 -12.93
N ILE A 44 -1.03 -8.94 -11.91
CA ILE A 44 0.29 -8.76 -11.30
C ILE A 44 0.90 -10.10 -10.81
N PRO A 45 2.16 -10.41 -11.19
CA PRO A 45 2.82 -11.64 -10.75
C PRO A 45 3.14 -11.65 -9.25
N ASP A 46 3.24 -12.85 -8.68
CA ASP A 46 3.63 -13.06 -7.28
C ASP A 46 5.05 -12.52 -7.00
N SER A 47 5.98 -12.71 -7.95
CA SER A 47 7.34 -12.19 -7.82
C SER A 47 7.36 -10.67 -7.60
N VAL A 48 6.53 -9.93 -8.32
CA VAL A 48 6.45 -8.46 -8.26
C VAL A 48 5.90 -8.02 -6.91
N VAL A 49 4.89 -8.72 -6.40
CA VAL A 49 4.30 -8.44 -5.09
C VAL A 49 5.31 -8.67 -3.98
N ARG A 50 5.97 -9.82 -3.97
CA ARG A 50 7.02 -10.11 -2.99
C ARG A 50 8.16 -9.09 -3.08
N ALA A 51 8.56 -8.72 -4.29
CA ALA A 51 9.58 -7.71 -4.50
C ALA A 51 9.18 -6.34 -3.93
N PHE A 52 7.96 -5.83 -4.19
CA PHE A 52 7.59 -4.55 -3.60
C PHE A 52 7.37 -4.64 -2.08
N VAL A 53 6.89 -5.77 -1.55
CA VAL A 53 6.75 -5.95 -0.10
C VAL A 53 8.13 -5.87 0.56
N ALA A 54 9.14 -6.50 -0.04
CA ALA A 54 10.52 -6.44 0.44
C ALA A 54 11.18 -5.05 0.30
N ASN A 55 10.66 -4.17 -0.58
CA ASN A 55 11.31 -2.90 -0.95
C ASN A 55 10.46 -1.66 -0.63
N SER A 56 9.49 -1.76 0.26
CA SER A 56 8.66 -0.61 0.67
C SER A 56 8.16 -0.77 2.11
N VAL A 57 7.59 0.31 2.67
CA VAL A 57 6.92 0.24 3.97
C VAL A 57 5.49 -0.22 3.75
N ASN A 58 5.15 -1.38 4.30
CA ASN A 58 3.85 -2.01 4.11
C ASN A 58 3.06 -1.91 5.40
N PHE A 59 1.76 -1.69 5.29
CA PHE A 59 0.83 -1.65 6.41
C PHE A 59 -0.20 -2.75 6.20
N GLY A 60 -0.10 -3.82 6.99
CA GLY A 60 -1.10 -4.89 7.02
C GLY A 60 -2.10 -4.63 8.13
N LEU A 61 -3.38 -4.58 7.80
CA LEU A 61 -4.48 -4.44 8.76
C LEU A 61 -5.16 -5.79 8.97
N PHE A 62 -5.28 -6.22 10.21
CA PHE A 62 -5.79 -7.54 10.61
C PHE A 62 -7.02 -7.43 11.51
N ALA A 63 -7.95 -8.37 11.37
CA ALA A 63 -9.10 -8.54 12.27
C ALA A 63 -8.74 -9.39 13.52
N GLY A 64 -7.65 -9.01 14.18
CA GLY A 64 -7.09 -9.72 15.33
C GLY A 64 -5.56 -9.74 15.28
N SER A 65 -4.93 -10.59 16.09
CA SER A 65 -3.47 -10.74 16.10
C SER A 65 -3.00 -11.50 14.84
N PRO A 66 -2.11 -10.93 14.01
CA PRO A 66 -1.53 -11.63 12.86
C PRO A 66 -0.71 -12.85 13.28
N GLU A 67 -0.07 -12.81 14.46
CA GLU A 67 0.69 -13.94 15.01
C GLU A 67 -0.22 -15.15 15.32
N ALA A 68 -1.47 -14.87 15.73
CA ALA A 68 -2.51 -15.88 15.90
C ALA A 68 -3.20 -16.27 14.57
N LYS A 69 -2.62 -15.88 13.43
CA LYS A 69 -3.16 -16.09 12.07
C LYS A 69 -4.54 -15.47 11.87
N ALA A 70 -4.82 -14.33 12.53
CA ALA A 70 -6.00 -13.55 12.19
C ALA A 70 -5.95 -13.12 10.71
N PRO A 71 -7.10 -13.00 10.03
CA PRO A 71 -7.11 -12.63 8.62
C PRO A 71 -6.68 -11.17 8.44
N MET A 72 -5.86 -10.93 7.41
CA MET A 72 -5.66 -9.58 6.89
C MET A 72 -6.97 -9.12 6.24
N VAL A 73 -7.38 -7.88 6.52
CA VAL A 73 -8.63 -7.26 6.05
C VAL A 73 -8.39 -5.91 5.35
N GLY A 74 -7.15 -5.43 5.32
CA GLY A 74 -6.75 -4.26 4.54
C GLY A 74 -5.25 -4.13 4.41
N TYR A 75 -4.85 -3.26 3.49
CA TYR A 75 -3.45 -3.07 3.12
C TYR A 75 -3.20 -1.64 2.62
N ALA A 76 -1.99 -1.13 2.87
CA ALA A 76 -1.46 0.08 2.25
C ALA A 76 0.06 -0.04 2.09
N ARG A 77 0.62 0.68 1.13
CA ARG A 77 2.06 0.65 0.82
C ARG A 77 2.63 2.04 0.62
N VAL A 78 3.84 2.27 1.13
CA VAL A 78 4.58 3.52 0.97
C VAL A 78 5.97 3.25 0.40
N VAL A 79 6.25 3.79 -0.78
CA VAL A 79 7.60 3.83 -1.38
C VAL A 79 8.23 5.17 -1.04
N THR A 80 9.41 5.17 -0.44
CA THR A 80 10.01 6.40 0.09
C THR A 80 11.53 6.34 0.14
N ASP A 81 12.15 7.52 0.13
CA ASP A 81 13.57 7.71 0.43
C ASP A 81 13.84 7.96 1.93
N PHE A 82 12.79 7.99 2.77
CA PHE A 82 12.84 8.30 4.21
C PHE A 82 13.38 9.69 4.55
N ALA A 83 13.48 10.59 3.58
CA ALA A 83 14.13 11.88 3.74
C ALA A 83 13.30 13.06 3.20
N ALA A 84 12.73 12.91 2.01
CA ALA A 84 12.07 14.01 1.32
C ALA A 84 10.79 13.59 0.60
N PHE A 85 10.65 12.33 0.19
CA PHE A 85 9.59 11.91 -0.70
C PHE A 85 8.95 10.60 -0.27
N ALA A 86 7.63 10.54 -0.36
CA ALA A 86 6.86 9.30 -0.29
C ALA A 86 5.81 9.22 -1.40
N TYR A 87 5.65 8.02 -1.96
CA TYR A 87 4.53 7.63 -2.79
C TYR A 87 3.65 6.66 -2.01
N LEU A 88 2.40 7.05 -1.76
CA LEU A 88 1.36 6.21 -1.17
C LEU A 88 0.64 5.44 -2.29
N GLY A 89 0.65 4.12 -2.20
CA GLY A 89 0.05 3.21 -3.16
C GLY A 89 -0.72 2.08 -2.50
N ASP A 90 -1.45 1.34 -3.33
CA ASP A 90 -2.05 0.05 -2.98
C ASP A 90 -2.91 0.07 -1.70
N VAL A 91 -3.65 1.16 -1.50
CA VAL A 91 -4.55 1.33 -0.35
C VAL A 91 -5.89 0.66 -0.63
N PHE A 92 -6.20 -0.43 0.08
CA PHE A 92 -7.47 -1.12 -0.04
C PHE A 92 -7.92 -1.82 1.25
N LEU A 93 -9.21 -2.15 1.28
CA LEU A 93 -9.81 -3.09 2.22
C LEU A 93 -10.26 -4.31 1.41
N LEU A 94 -10.03 -5.50 1.96
CA LEU A 94 -10.29 -6.78 1.28
C LEU A 94 -11.78 -7.13 1.24
N ASP A 95 -12.54 -6.64 2.21
CA ASP A 95 -13.99 -6.83 2.30
C ASP A 95 -14.70 -5.49 2.31
N ASP A 96 -15.73 -5.34 1.48
CA ASP A 96 -16.57 -4.14 1.48
C ASP A 96 -17.41 -4.02 2.76
N THR A 97 -17.68 -5.12 3.48
CA THR A 97 -18.42 -5.11 4.75
C THR A 97 -17.65 -4.40 5.87
N VAL A 98 -16.32 -4.29 5.77
CA VAL A 98 -15.51 -3.51 6.72
C VAL A 98 -15.46 -2.02 6.39
N ARG A 99 -16.00 -1.59 5.24
CA ARG A 99 -16.14 -0.16 4.90
C ARG A 99 -17.18 0.51 5.78
N GLY A 100 -17.08 1.83 5.91
CA GLY A 100 -17.98 2.63 6.74
C GLY A 100 -17.71 2.52 8.25
N GLN A 101 -16.88 1.57 8.70
CA GLN A 101 -16.54 1.38 10.12
C GLN A 101 -15.33 2.22 10.59
N GLY A 102 -14.87 3.19 9.78
CA GLY A 102 -13.71 4.03 10.10
C GLY A 102 -12.35 3.30 10.13
N VAL A 103 -12.32 2.06 9.65
CA VAL A 103 -11.14 1.19 9.70
C VAL A 103 -10.08 1.62 8.68
N GLY A 104 -10.48 1.93 7.44
CA GLY A 104 -9.56 2.44 6.43
C GLY A 104 -8.93 3.78 6.83
N SER A 105 -9.71 4.69 7.43
CA SER A 105 -9.18 5.94 7.96
C SER A 105 -8.13 5.72 9.05
N TRP A 106 -8.35 4.74 9.92
CA TRP A 106 -7.37 4.43 10.97
C TRP A 106 -6.09 3.82 10.46
N MET A 107 -6.17 2.94 9.47
CA MET A 107 -4.97 2.45 8.80
C MET A 107 -4.18 3.61 8.20
N MET A 108 -4.85 4.58 7.58
CA MET A 108 -4.21 5.81 7.10
C MET A 108 -3.65 6.67 8.22
N ASP A 109 -4.34 6.80 9.36
CA ASP A 109 -3.81 7.51 10.53
C ASP A 109 -2.50 6.85 11.01
N CYS A 110 -2.42 5.52 10.98
CA CYS A 110 -1.18 4.78 11.28
C CYS A 110 -0.07 5.05 10.25
N VAL A 111 -0.42 5.12 8.95
CA VAL A 111 0.51 5.49 7.87
C VAL A 111 1.16 6.84 8.16
N PHE A 112 0.35 7.87 8.43
CA PHE A 112 0.86 9.23 8.67
C PHE A 112 1.49 9.41 10.06
N ALA A 113 1.24 8.51 11.00
CA ALA A 113 1.89 8.50 12.32
C ALA A 113 3.20 7.71 12.35
N HIS A 114 3.59 7.01 11.28
CA HIS A 114 4.80 6.20 11.25
C HIS A 114 6.06 7.08 11.46
N PRO A 115 6.93 6.78 12.45
CA PRO A 115 8.03 7.67 12.84
C PRO A 115 9.04 7.93 11.72
N ASP A 116 9.32 6.93 10.88
CA ASP A 116 10.24 7.09 9.74
C ASP A 116 9.61 7.74 8.49
N LEU A 117 8.31 8.07 8.53
CA LEU A 117 7.60 8.76 7.45
C LEU A 117 7.28 10.22 7.80
N GLN A 118 7.96 10.76 8.82
CA GLN A 118 7.80 12.15 9.26
C GLN A 118 8.72 13.10 8.50
N ASN A 119 8.39 14.39 8.49
CA ASN A 119 9.19 15.47 7.90
C ASN A 119 9.51 15.31 6.40
N LEU A 120 8.72 14.49 5.69
CA LEU A 120 8.84 14.34 4.24
C LEU A 120 8.32 15.61 3.55
N ARG A 121 9.14 16.17 2.66
CA ARG A 121 8.78 17.36 1.87
C ARG A 121 7.57 17.13 0.96
N ARG A 122 7.39 15.90 0.45
CA ARG A 122 6.35 15.60 -0.53
C ARG A 122 5.78 14.21 -0.37
N TRP A 123 4.46 14.15 -0.38
CA TRP A 123 3.68 12.94 -0.58
C TRP A 123 3.01 12.97 -1.96
N MET A 124 2.99 11.84 -2.64
CA MET A 124 2.27 11.65 -3.89
C MET A 124 1.43 10.38 -3.84
N LEU A 125 0.32 10.37 -4.57
CA LEU A 125 -0.48 9.18 -4.81
C LEU A 125 -1.14 9.29 -6.18
N MET A 126 -1.54 8.15 -6.72
CA MET A 126 -2.49 8.08 -7.83
C MET A 126 -3.73 7.39 -7.33
N CYS A 127 -4.90 7.99 -7.55
CA CYS A 127 -6.18 7.40 -7.18
C CYS A 127 -7.24 7.65 -8.24
N GLY A 128 -8.32 6.87 -8.19
CA GLY A 128 -9.52 7.17 -8.97
C GLY A 128 -10.26 8.37 -8.40
N GLU A 129 -11.33 8.79 -9.09
CA GLU A 129 -12.11 9.99 -8.70
C GLU A 129 -12.77 9.85 -7.33
N ARG A 130 -13.32 8.67 -7.01
CA ARG A 130 -14.10 8.43 -5.79
C ARG A 130 -13.37 8.78 -4.47
N PRO A 131 -12.11 8.38 -4.24
CA PRO A 131 -11.40 8.67 -2.99
C PRO A 131 -10.75 10.06 -2.90
N VAL A 132 -10.83 10.93 -3.92
CA VAL A 132 -10.12 12.23 -3.91
C VAL A 132 -10.44 13.07 -2.67
N GLU A 133 -11.72 13.27 -2.36
CA GLU A 133 -12.14 14.05 -1.18
C GLU A 133 -11.75 13.38 0.14
N TRP A 134 -11.57 12.05 0.15
CA TRP A 134 -11.04 11.37 1.33
C TRP A 134 -9.56 11.67 1.53
N TYR A 135 -8.75 11.64 0.47
CA TYR A 135 -7.33 11.96 0.56
C TYR A 135 -7.06 13.44 0.90
N LYS A 136 -7.93 14.37 0.47
CA LYS A 136 -7.83 15.79 0.85
C LYS A 136 -7.85 16.01 2.37
N ARG A 137 -8.54 15.13 3.13
CA ARG A 137 -8.54 15.17 4.61
C ARG A 137 -7.16 14.92 5.23
N TYR A 138 -6.25 14.27 4.50
CA TYR A 138 -4.86 14.03 4.90
C TYR A 138 -3.89 15.06 4.32
N GLY A 139 -4.39 16.19 3.83
CA GLY A 139 -3.57 17.28 3.29
C GLY A 139 -3.09 17.06 1.86
N PHE A 140 -3.56 16.02 1.15
CA PHE A 140 -3.32 15.90 -0.28
C PHE A 140 -4.08 16.99 -1.04
N ALA A 141 -3.46 17.51 -2.09
CA ALA A 141 -4.08 18.42 -3.03
C ALA A 141 -3.82 17.93 -4.45
N GLU A 142 -4.72 18.30 -5.36
CA GLU A 142 -4.51 18.10 -6.78
C GLU A 142 -3.28 18.91 -7.24
N PRO A 143 -2.58 18.49 -8.31
CA PRO A 143 -1.48 19.25 -8.88
C PRO A 143 -1.90 20.71 -9.13
N GLY A 144 -1.26 21.66 -8.44
CA GLY A 144 -1.74 23.05 -8.36
C GLY A 144 -1.75 23.83 -9.69
N ARG A 145 -1.24 23.25 -10.77
CA ARG A 145 -1.36 23.79 -12.14
C ARG A 145 -1.22 22.67 -13.18
N PRO A 146 -1.80 22.82 -14.38
CA PRO A 146 -1.56 21.92 -15.50
C PRO A 146 -0.05 21.75 -15.77
N GLY A 147 0.37 20.51 -16.06
CA GLY A 147 1.77 20.17 -16.33
C GLY A 147 2.70 20.10 -15.10
N PHE A 148 2.19 20.33 -13.88
CA PHE A 148 3.01 20.23 -12.66
C PHE A 148 3.46 18.81 -12.33
N ALA A 149 2.58 17.83 -12.59
CA ALA A 149 2.87 16.40 -12.42
C ALA A 149 2.53 15.68 -13.72
N LEU A 150 3.43 14.82 -14.16
CA LEU A 150 3.28 13.96 -15.32
C LEU A 150 3.53 12.52 -14.89
N HIS A 151 2.81 11.57 -15.49
CA HIS A 151 3.01 10.15 -15.23
C HIS A 151 3.02 9.38 -16.55
N ARG A 152 3.73 8.25 -16.56
CA ARG A 152 3.68 7.26 -17.65
C ARG A 152 3.14 5.98 -17.04
N THR A 153 2.07 5.44 -17.62
CA THR A 153 1.42 4.24 -17.10
C THR A 153 1.19 3.27 -18.25
N ASP A 154 1.67 2.05 -18.08
CA ASP A 154 1.29 0.90 -18.90
C ASP A 154 0.34 0.03 -18.05
N ARG A 155 -0.95 0.10 -18.36
CA ARG A 155 -1.99 -0.59 -17.57
C ARG A 155 -2.04 -2.09 -17.84
N ASP A 156 -1.48 -2.52 -18.96
CA ASP A 156 -1.59 -3.89 -19.46
C ASP A 156 -0.25 -4.64 -19.37
N VAL A 157 0.77 -4.05 -18.73
CA VAL A 157 2.13 -4.61 -18.66
C VAL A 157 2.15 -6.06 -18.16
N TYR A 158 1.38 -6.39 -17.13
CA TYR A 158 1.35 -7.73 -16.55
C TYR A 158 0.50 -8.71 -17.36
N LEU A 159 -0.63 -8.23 -17.91
CA LEU A 159 -1.47 -9.05 -18.80
C LEU A 159 -0.71 -9.44 -20.07
N ARG A 160 0.08 -8.50 -20.62
CA ARG A 160 0.93 -8.72 -21.78
C ARG A 160 2.08 -9.69 -21.46
N ALA A 161 2.78 -9.49 -20.34
CA ALA A 161 3.84 -10.40 -19.92
C ALA A 161 3.34 -11.85 -19.73
N ALA A 162 2.14 -12.02 -19.15
CA ALA A 162 1.51 -13.32 -19.01
C ALA A 162 1.14 -13.96 -20.36
N ALA A 163 0.64 -13.17 -21.32
CA ALA A 163 0.30 -13.64 -22.67
C ALA A 163 1.53 -14.04 -23.50
N GLU A 164 2.68 -13.38 -23.27
CA GLU A 164 3.94 -13.64 -23.95
C GLU A 164 4.70 -14.87 -23.40
N GLY A 165 4.16 -15.55 -22.38
CA GLY A 165 4.78 -16.74 -21.78
C GLY A 165 6.08 -16.43 -21.04
N VAL A 166 6.32 -15.16 -20.69
CA VAL A 166 7.41 -14.76 -19.80
C VAL A 166 7.03 -15.18 -18.40
N SER A 167 7.34 -16.43 -18.05
CA SER A 167 7.26 -16.91 -16.68
C SER A 167 8.22 -16.12 -15.80
N ASP A 168 7.76 -15.71 -14.62
CA ASP A 168 8.57 -15.08 -13.57
C ASP A 168 9.96 -15.72 -13.46
N GLY A 169 11.01 -15.03 -13.90
CA GLY A 169 12.37 -15.55 -13.80
C GLY A 169 13.41 -14.91 -14.71
N ALA A 170 13.94 -13.77 -14.28
CA ALA A 170 15.37 -13.48 -14.30
C ALA A 170 15.72 -12.63 -13.07
#